data_AF-A0A7W1UQF3-F1
#
_entry.id   AF-A0A7W1UQF3-F1
#
_cell.length_a   1.000
_cell.length_b   1.000
_cell.length_c   1.000
_cell.angle_alpha   90.00
_cell.angle_beta   90.00
_cell.angle_gamma   90.00
#
_symmetry.space_group_name_H-M   'P 1'
#
loop_
_entity.id
_entity.type
_entity.pdbx_description
1 polymer ?
#
loop_
_entity_poly.entity_id
_entity_poly.type
_entity_poly.pdbx_seq_one_letter_code
_entity_poly.pdbx_strand_id
1 'polypeptide(L)'
;MKIIGVIPARYASTRFPAKPLVDIGGKSMIERVYVQSKKSKLLSDVVVATDDERIANHVRKFGGNVVMTSELHQSGTDRCFEAIRSFCPDADVVVNIQGDEPFIQPEQIDLVASCFNSEAVEIATLVKVINNAE
;
A
#
# COMPACT_ATOMS: atom_id res chain seq x y z
N MET A 1 -18.48 -4.99 4.44
CA MET A 1 -17.08 -5.42 4.31
C MET A 1 -16.18 -4.21 4.39
N LYS A 2 -15.29 -4.16 5.38
CA LYS A 2 -14.31 -3.10 5.58
C LYS A 2 -12.99 -3.54 4.96
N ILE A 3 -12.67 -2.97 3.81
CA ILE A 3 -11.46 -3.27 3.04
C ILE A 3 -10.45 -2.15 3.25
N ILE A 4 -9.27 -2.47 3.74
CA ILE A 4 -8.21 -1.48 4.01
C ILE A 4 -7.04 -1.69 3.06
N GLY A 5 -6.64 -0.62 2.38
CA GLY A 5 -5.40 -0.59 1.60
C GLY A 5 -4.21 -0.30 2.52
N VAL A 6 -3.22 -1.18 2.53
CA VAL A 6 -1.97 -0.95 3.28
C VAL A 6 -0.83 -0.82 2.28
N ILE A 7 -0.08 0.28 2.40
CA ILE A 7 1.08 0.58 1.55
C ILE A 7 2.36 0.40 2.38
N PRO A 8 3.04 -0.76 2.31
CA PRO A 8 4.31 -0.94 3.00
C PRO A 8 5.42 -0.10 2.32
N ALA A 9 6.14 0.67 3.12
CA ALA A 9 7.22 1.53 2.65
C ALA A 9 8.44 1.45 3.59
N ARG A 10 9.60 1.09 3.04
CA ARG A 10 10.89 1.06 3.76
C ARG A 10 11.83 2.09 3.18
N TYR A 11 12.62 2.73 4.05
CA TYR A 11 13.66 3.65 3.61
C TYR A 11 14.92 2.91 3.11
N ALA A 12 15.31 1.84 3.81
CA ALA A 12 16.57 1.12 3.61
C ALA A 12 16.52 0.10 2.44
N SER A 13 16.19 0.56 1.24
CA SER A 13 16.36 -0.24 0.02
C SER A 13 17.81 -0.19 -0.44
N THR A 14 18.46 -1.35 -0.58
CA THR A 14 19.85 -1.47 -1.04
C THR A 14 20.03 -1.06 -2.51
N ARG A 15 19.01 -1.31 -3.34
CA ARG A 15 19.05 -1.02 -4.79
C ARG A 15 18.65 0.42 -5.11
N PHE A 16 17.80 1.02 -4.29
CA PHE A 16 17.34 2.40 -4.48
C PHE A 16 17.04 3.05 -3.12
N PRO A 17 18.05 3.65 -2.47
CA PRO A 17 17.88 4.29 -1.17
C PRO A 17 16.84 5.40 -1.20
N ALA A 18 16.05 5.55 -0.12
CA ALA A 18 15.00 6.56 0.00
C ALA A 18 13.93 6.52 -1.12
N LYS A 19 13.79 5.39 -1.82
CA LYS A 19 12.85 5.20 -2.95
C LYS A 19 11.45 5.78 -2.71
N PRO A 20 10.78 5.58 -1.55
CA PRO A 20 9.45 6.13 -1.31
C PRO A 20 9.37 7.67 -1.37
N LEU A 21 10.47 8.36 -1.08
CA LEU A 21 10.54 9.82 -1.01
C LEU A 21 11.04 10.48 -2.30
N VAL A 22 11.39 9.69 -3.32
CA VAL A 22 11.87 10.20 -4.61
C VAL A 22 10.79 11.04 -5.26
N ASP A 23 11.16 12.23 -5.71
CA ASP A 23 10.27 13.09 -6.49
C ASP A 23 10.02 12.52 -7.87
N ILE A 24 8.75 12.44 -8.24
CA ILE A 24 8.30 12.06 -9.57
C ILE A 24 7.39 13.20 -10.01
N GLY A 25 7.92 14.20 -10.72
CA GLY A 25 7.13 15.31 -11.25
C GLY A 25 6.37 16.09 -10.16
N GLY A 26 7.05 16.47 -9.09
CA GLY A 26 6.52 17.33 -8.02
C GLY A 26 5.75 16.63 -6.90
N LYS A 27 5.69 15.29 -6.92
CA LYS A 27 5.10 14.47 -5.85
C LYS A 27 6.01 13.29 -5.57
N SER A 28 6.15 12.92 -4.29
CA SER A 28 6.93 11.74 -3.96
C SER A 28 6.28 10.45 -4.46
N MET A 29 7.08 9.41 -4.67
CA MET A 29 6.58 8.09 -5.06
C MET A 29 5.47 7.60 -4.12
N ILE A 30 5.67 7.68 -2.80
CA ILE A 30 4.69 7.23 -1.82
C ILE A 30 3.41 8.08 -1.83
N GLU A 31 3.51 9.38 -2.06
CA GLU A 31 2.35 10.26 -2.20
C GLU A 31 1.52 9.87 -3.43
N ARG A 32 2.18 9.56 -4.55
CA ARG A 32 1.48 9.12 -5.76
C ARG A 32 0.72 7.82 -5.54
N VAL A 33 1.35 6.81 -4.93
CA VAL A 33 0.66 5.55 -4.60
C VAL A 33 -0.52 5.83 -3.68
N TYR A 34 -0.31 6.56 -2.58
CA TYR A 34 -1.36 6.88 -1.62
C TYR A 34 -2.57 7.58 -2.25
N VAL A 35 -2.32 8.62 -3.04
CA VAL A 35 -3.38 9.39 -3.72
C VAL A 35 -4.12 8.53 -4.75
N GLN A 36 -3.43 7.64 -5.47
CA GLN A 36 -4.08 6.72 -6.39
C GLN A 36 -4.91 5.68 -5.63
N SER A 37 -4.39 5.10 -4.55
CA SER A 37 -5.13 4.15 -3.72
C SER A 37 -6.39 4.74 -3.10
N LYS A 38 -6.34 6.00 -2.63
CA LYS A 38 -7.53 6.70 -2.09
C LYS A 38 -8.65 6.95 -3.10
N LYS A 39 -8.39 6.79 -4.41
CA LYS A 39 -9.42 6.88 -5.46
C LYS A 39 -10.16 5.57 -5.69
N SER A 40 -9.73 4.46 -5.08
CA SER A 40 -10.48 3.20 -5.11
C SER A 40 -11.87 3.40 -4.54
N LYS A 41 -12.86 2.78 -5.16
CA LYS A 41 -14.26 2.84 -4.71
C LYS A 41 -14.58 1.80 -3.65
N LEU A 42 -13.78 0.73 -3.57
CA LEU A 42 -14.01 -0.38 -2.65
C LEU A 42 -13.21 -0.28 -1.35
N LEU A 43 -12.10 0.46 -1.34
CA LEU A 43 -11.36 0.69 -0.11
C LEU A 43 -12.12 1.64 0.84
N SER A 44 -12.25 1.21 2.09
CA SER A 44 -12.78 2.05 3.17
C SER A 44 -11.77 3.09 3.61
N ASP A 45 -10.48 2.72 3.68
CA ASP A 45 -9.38 3.66 3.90
C ASP A 45 -8.04 3.12 3.40
N VAL A 46 -7.02 3.97 3.42
CA VAL A 46 -5.63 3.65 3.04
C VAL A 46 -4.68 4.13 4.12
N VAL A 47 -3.70 3.30 4.47
CA VAL A 47 -2.64 3.60 5.44
C VAL A 47 -1.27 3.22 4.90
N VAL A 48 -0.27 4.09 5.11
CA VAL A 48 1.13 3.75 4.87
C VAL A 48 1.68 3.04 6.10
N ALA A 49 2.38 1.93 5.92
CA ALA A 49 3.08 1.22 6.98
C ALA A 49 4.58 1.37 6.79
N THR A 50 5.27 2.01 7.74
CA THR A 50 6.71 2.30 7.61
C THR A 50 7.46 2.11 8.91
N ASP A 51 8.76 1.87 8.83
CA ASP A 51 9.70 1.84 9.94
C ASP A 51 10.51 3.15 10.06
N ASP A 52 10.29 4.12 9.16
CA ASP A 52 11.12 5.31 9.05
C ASP A 52 10.34 6.61 9.30
N GLU A 53 10.79 7.41 10.26
CA GLU A 53 10.14 8.67 10.62
C GLU A 53 10.15 9.71 9.50
N ARG A 54 11.11 9.67 8.56
CA ARG A 54 11.12 10.61 7.42
C ARG A 54 9.96 10.31 6.48
N ILE A 55 9.69 9.02 6.23
CA ILE A 55 8.53 8.58 5.46
C ILE A 55 7.25 8.96 6.20
N ALA A 56 7.17 8.66 7.51
CA ALA A 56 5.98 8.96 8.29
C ALA A 56 5.66 10.45 8.35
N ASN A 57 6.67 11.29 8.58
CA ASN A 57 6.49 12.74 8.59
C ASN A 57 6.10 13.29 7.22
N HIS A 58 6.66 12.75 6.13
CA HIS A 58 6.24 13.12 4.78
C HIS A 58 4.77 12.76 4.53
N VAL A 59 4.33 11.57 4.92
CA VAL A 59 2.94 11.12 4.80
C VAL A 59 1.98 12.00 5.58
N ARG A 60 2.30 12.28 6.84
CA ARG A 60 1.52 13.22 7.68
C ARG A 60 1.42 14.60 7.05
N LYS A 61 2.52 15.11 6.47
CA LYS A 61 2.58 16.44 5.85
C LYS A 61 1.63 16.59 4.66
N PHE A 62 1.43 15.54 3.85
CA PHE A 62 0.43 15.57 2.78
C PHE A 62 -0.98 15.15 3.24
N GLY A 63 -1.16 14.87 4.54
CA GLY A 63 -2.46 14.51 5.13
C GLY A 63 -2.84 13.04 5.01
N GLY A 64 -1.88 12.15 4.72
CA GLY A 64 -2.13 10.71 4.65
C GLY A 64 -2.08 10.02 6.02
N ASN A 65 -2.75 8.89 6.13
CA ASN A 65 -2.64 7.99 7.28
C ASN A 65 -1.32 7.23 7.24
N VAL A 66 -0.64 7.13 8.38
CA VAL A 66 0.58 6.35 8.54
C VAL A 66 0.65 5.66 9.89
N VAL A 67 1.17 4.44 9.90
CA VAL A 67 1.48 3.67 11.10
C VAL A 67 2.96 3.30 11.09
N MET A 68 3.60 3.51 12.25
CA MET A 68 4.95 3.03 12.50
C MET A 68 4.90 1.52 12.76
N THR A 69 5.82 0.79 12.16
CA THR A 69 5.91 -0.67 12.20
C THR A 69 7.36 -1.09 12.45
N SER A 70 7.56 -2.31 12.93
CA SER A 70 8.89 -2.84 13.24
C SER A 70 9.84 -2.84 12.03
N GLU A 71 11.11 -2.53 12.28
CA GLU A 71 12.21 -2.67 11.32
C GLU A 71 12.60 -4.15 11.10
N LEU A 72 12.19 -5.05 12.00
CA LEU A 72 12.57 -6.47 12.00
C LEU A 72 11.75 -7.34 11.05
N HIS A 73 10.71 -6.79 10.42
CA HIS A 73 9.87 -7.55 9.49
C HIS A 73 10.66 -8.06 8.29
N GLN A 74 10.43 -9.31 7.93
CA GLN A 74 11.11 -9.92 6.77
C GLN A 74 10.34 -9.69 5.47
N SER A 75 9.01 -9.55 5.54
CA SER A 75 8.16 -9.35 4.38
C SER A 75 7.32 -8.07 4.43
N GLY A 76 6.75 -7.69 3.30
CA GLY A 76 5.72 -6.65 3.24
C GLY A 76 4.42 -7.09 3.92
N THR A 77 4.10 -8.38 3.89
CA THR A 77 2.90 -8.95 4.50
C THR A 77 2.93 -8.87 6.03
N ASP A 78 4.05 -9.19 6.67
CA ASP A 78 4.20 -9.08 8.14
C ASP A 78 3.99 -7.62 8.59
N ARG A 79 4.55 -6.68 7.82
CA ARG A 79 4.38 -5.24 8.05
C ARG A 79 2.91 -4.82 7.90
N CYS A 80 2.22 -5.33 6.87
CA CYS A 80 0.80 -5.04 6.70
C CYS A 80 -0.04 -5.57 7.87
N PHE A 81 0.30 -6.77 8.38
CA PHE A 81 -0.37 -7.37 9.52
C PHE A 81 -0.18 -6.55 10.81
N GLU A 82 1.03 -6.09 11.13
CA GLU A 82 1.23 -5.20 12.28
C GLU A 82 0.46 -3.88 12.12
N ALA A 83 0.53 -3.27 10.93
CA ALA A 83 -0.12 -2.00 10.67
C ALA A 83 -1.64 -2.09 10.83
N ILE A 84 -2.27 -3.13 10.29
CA ILE A 84 -3.73 -3.27 10.36
C ILE A 84 -4.22 -3.52 11.79
N ARG A 85 -3.44 -4.26 12.60
CA ARG A 85 -3.75 -4.49 14.02
C ARG A 85 -3.80 -3.21 14.85
N SER A 86 -3.09 -2.16 14.42
CA SER A 86 -3.11 -0.85 15.10
C SER A 86 -4.09 0.12 14.46
N PHE A 87 -4.20 0.11 13.13
CA PHE A 87 -5.00 1.08 12.38
C PHE A 87 -6.49 0.74 12.33
N CYS A 88 -6.82 -0.53 12.07
CA CYS A 88 -8.19 -1.00 11.89
C CYS A 88 -8.31 -2.49 12.26
N PRO A 89 -8.35 -2.82 13.56
CA PRO A 89 -8.30 -4.21 14.04
C PRO A 89 -9.48 -5.08 13.58
N ASP A 90 -10.57 -4.44 13.14
CA ASP A 90 -11.81 -5.03 12.66
C ASP A 90 -11.94 -4.97 11.13
N ALA A 91 -10.83 -4.83 10.40
CA ALA A 91 -10.82 -4.95 8.95
C ALA A 91 -11.15 -6.38 8.51
N ASP A 92 -12.05 -6.51 7.54
CA ASP A 92 -12.43 -7.81 6.97
C ASP A 92 -11.40 -8.28 5.93
N VAL A 93 -10.88 -7.33 5.14
CA VAL A 93 -9.94 -7.60 4.04
C VAL A 93 -8.82 -6.55 4.03
N VAL A 94 -7.60 -7.00 3.79
CA VAL A 94 -6.42 -6.14 3.60
C VAL A 94 -5.93 -6.26 2.17
N VAL A 95 -5.82 -5.13 1.47
CA VAL A 95 -5.17 -5.06 0.16
C VAL A 95 -3.75 -4.52 0.36
N ASN A 96 -2.75 -5.37 0.12
CA ASN A 96 -1.33 -4.98 0.15
C ASN A 96 -0.96 -4.29 -1.18
N ILE A 97 -0.80 -2.96 -1.15
CA ILE A 97 -0.52 -2.14 -2.32
C ILE A 97 0.95 -1.74 -2.32
N GLN A 98 1.73 -2.17 -3.30
CA GLN A 98 3.17 -1.93 -3.28
C GLN A 98 3.49 -0.43 -3.36
N GLY A 99 4.31 0.06 -2.41
CA GLY A 99 4.69 1.47 -2.29
C GLY A 99 5.58 2.00 -3.43
N ASP A 100 5.97 1.13 -4.36
CA ASP A 100 6.76 1.45 -5.53
C ASP A 100 6.03 1.33 -6.87
N GLU A 101 4.69 1.31 -6.85
CA GLU A 101 3.84 1.36 -8.04
C GLU A 101 3.16 2.75 -8.19
N PRO A 102 3.91 3.84 -8.46
CA PRO A 102 3.36 5.21 -8.49
C PRO A 102 2.31 5.45 -9.59
N PHE A 103 2.14 4.48 -10.50
CA PHE A 103 1.17 4.51 -11.60
C PHE A 103 0.06 3.46 -11.45
N ILE A 104 -0.09 2.88 -10.25
CA ILE A 104 -1.21 1.98 -9.94
C ILE A 104 -2.54 2.65 -10.32
N GLN A 105 -3.37 1.92 -11.05
CA GLN A 105 -4.70 2.39 -11.42
C GLN A 105 -5.69 2.00 -10.32
N PRO A 106 -6.57 2.92 -9.85
CA PRO A 106 -7.55 2.61 -8.82
C PRO A 106 -8.43 1.41 -9.17
N GLU A 107 -8.71 1.21 -10.46
CA GLU A 107 -9.50 0.10 -10.98
C GLU A 107 -8.83 -1.26 -10.76
N GLN A 108 -7.49 -1.32 -10.69
CA GLN A 108 -6.76 -2.54 -10.33
C GLN A 108 -6.99 -2.89 -8.86
N ILE A 109 -7.01 -1.89 -7.99
CA ILE A 109 -7.29 -2.08 -6.56
C ILE A 109 -8.74 -2.54 -6.38
N ASP A 110 -9.68 -1.92 -7.08
CA ASP A 110 -11.09 -2.33 -7.07
C ASP A 110 -11.25 -3.77 -7.61
N LEU A 111 -10.54 -4.12 -8.67
CA LEU A 111 -10.61 -5.47 -9.26
C LEU A 111 -10.16 -6.54 -8.26
N VAL A 112 -9.01 -6.39 -7.60
CA VAL A 112 -8.54 -7.37 -6.62
C VAL A 112 -9.42 -7.40 -5.37
N ALA A 113 -9.91 -6.25 -4.91
CA ALA A 113 -10.81 -6.16 -3.77
C ALA A 113 -12.16 -6.85 -4.05
N SER A 114 -12.65 -6.80 -5.28
CA SER A 114 -13.92 -7.42 -5.66
C SER A 114 -13.93 -8.96 -5.58
N CYS A 115 -12.75 -9.59 -5.61
CA CYS A 115 -12.62 -11.04 -5.46
C CYS A 115 -13.17 -11.54 -4.10
N PHE A 116 -13.17 -10.69 -3.08
CA PHE A 116 -13.63 -11.02 -1.72
C PHE A 116 -15.15 -10.87 -1.53
N ASN A 117 -15.92 -10.67 -2.60
CA ASN A 117 -17.39 -10.81 -2.55
C ASN A 117 -17.83 -12.25 -2.29
N SER A 118 -16.92 -13.23 -2.45
CA SER A 118 -17.12 -14.63 -2.08
C SER A 118 -16.34 -14.91 -0.79
N GLU A 119 -17.04 -15.41 0.23
CA GLU A 119 -16.41 -15.83 1.50
C GLU A 119 -15.41 -16.99 1.34
N ALA A 120 -15.42 -17.69 0.20
CA ALA A 120 -14.47 -18.75 -0.10
C ALA A 120 -13.07 -18.24 -0.50
N VAL A 121 -12.90 -16.94 -0.74
CA VAL A 121 -11.63 -16.35 -1.17
C VAL A 121 -10.85 -15.85 0.04
N GLU A 122 -9.75 -16.52 0.35
CA GLU A 122 -8.84 -16.11 1.43
C GLU A 122 -7.69 -15.23 0.93
N ILE A 123 -7.29 -15.38 -0.33
CA ILE A 123 -6.22 -14.61 -0.97
C ILE A 123 -6.49 -14.43 -2.46
N ALA A 124 -6.18 -13.24 -2.98
CA ALA A 124 -6.30 -12.93 -4.39
C ALA A 124 -5.10 -12.06 -4.83
N THR A 125 -4.72 -12.21 -6.10
CA THR A 125 -3.74 -11.35 -6.76
C THR A 125 -4.14 -11.12 -8.21
N LEU A 126 -3.70 -10.02 -8.79
CA LEU A 126 -3.91 -9.75 -10.21
C LEU A 126 -2.79 -10.33 -11.05
N VAL A 127 -3.14 -10.80 -12.23
CA VAL A 127 -2.20 -11.21 -13.27
C VAL A 127 -2.55 -10.50 -14.57
N LYS A 128 -1.52 -10.19 -15.36
CA LYS A 128 -1.68 -9.62 -16.70
C LYS A 128 -0.90 -10.47 -17.69
N VAL A 129 -1.54 -10.85 -18.79
CA VAL A 129 -0.86 -11.55 -19.88
C VAL A 129 0.17 -10.60 -20.49
N ILE A 130 1.41 -11.08 -20.59
CA ILE A 130 2.49 -10.36 -21.25
C ILE A 130 2.37 -10.66 -22.75
N ASN A 131 1.84 -9.69 -23.51
CA ASN A 131 1.66 -9.85 -24.95
C ASN A 131 2.92 -9.52 -25.75
N ASN A 132 3.80 -8.66 -25.21
CA ASN A 132 5.11 -8.32 -25.75
C ASN A 132 6.12 -8.26 -24.59
N ALA A 133 7.32 -8.81 -24.79
CA ALA A 133 8.39 -8.89 -23.80
C ALA A 133 9.37 -7.69 -23.85
N GLU A 134 9.05 -6.66 -24.61
CA GLU A 134 9.83 -5.41 -24.72
C GLU A 134 9.42 -4.38 -23.67
#